data_AF-A0A2S8NS07-F1
#
_entry.id   AF-A0A2S8NS07-F1
#
_cell.length_a   1.000
_cell.length_b   1.000
_cell.length_c   1.000
_cell.angle_alpha   90.00
_cell.angle_beta   90.00
_cell.angle_gamma   90.00
#
_symmetry.space_group_name_H-M   'P 1'
#
loop_
_entity.id
_entity.type
_entity.pdbx_description
1 polymer ?
#
loop_
_entity_poly.entity_id
_entity_poly.type
_entity_poly.pdbx_seq_one_letter_code
_entity_poly.pdbx_strand_id
1 'polypeptide(L)'
;MDINNIINGDNFFNKTYEDLNRYAVGEIAYRLEKYDDLIFQNYKNDDNFKHYRVKEIRIKTLITLKGKITFRRRRYYKINPITGKEEYIFI
;
A
#
# COMPACT_ATOMS: atom_id res chain seq x y z
N MET A 1 9.92 11.06 5.55
CA MET A 1 8.91 10.81 4.51
C MET A 1 7.56 11.07 5.15
N ASP A 2 6.79 12.03 4.64
CA ASP A 2 5.56 12.52 5.27
C ASP A 2 4.38 11.57 4.96
N ILE A 3 3.70 11.12 6.01
CA ILE A 3 2.58 10.16 5.94
C ILE A 3 1.41 10.70 5.12
N ASN A 4 1.22 12.02 5.13
CA ASN A 4 0.17 12.68 4.35
C ASN A 4 0.40 12.55 2.83
N ASN A 5 1.66 12.43 2.39
CA ASN A 5 2.01 12.18 0.99
C ASN A 5 1.85 10.71 0.59
N ILE A 6 1.87 9.78 1.56
CA ILE A 6 1.66 8.33 1.34
C ILE A 6 0.18 8.03 1.11
N ILE A 7 -0.68 8.77 1.81
CA ILE A 7 -2.12 8.54 1.92
C ILE A 7 -2.92 9.26 0.82
N ASN A 8 -2.52 10.46 0.41
CA ASN A 8 -3.21 11.25 -0.62
C ASN A 8 -2.88 10.82 -2.06
N GLY A 9 -2.97 9.51 -2.33
CA GLY A 9 -3.23 8.84 -3.63
C GLY A 9 -2.37 9.18 -4.85
N ASP A 10 -2.21 10.45 -5.20
CA ASP A 10 -1.72 10.90 -6.50
C ASP A 10 -0.19 10.96 -6.60
N ASN A 11 0.53 10.95 -5.48
CA ASN A 11 1.98 11.19 -5.46
C ASN A 11 2.84 10.10 -4.83
N PHE A 12 2.30 9.18 -4.01
CA PHE A 12 3.12 8.15 -3.38
C PHE A 12 3.62 7.13 -4.40
N PHE A 13 2.72 6.49 -5.14
CA PHE A 13 3.12 5.46 -6.09
C PHE A 13 3.95 6.00 -7.26
N ASN A 14 3.64 7.19 -7.79
CA ASN A 14 4.39 7.78 -8.90
C ASN A 14 5.82 8.21 -8.50
N LYS A 15 5.99 8.90 -7.37
CA LYS A 15 7.33 9.25 -6.86
C LYS A 15 8.12 8.02 -6.43
N THR A 16 7.44 7.05 -5.83
CA THR A 16 8.06 5.77 -5.48
C THR A 16 8.43 5.00 -6.75
N TYR A 17 7.69 5.10 -7.86
CA TYR A 17 8.02 4.42 -9.12
C TYR A 17 9.31 4.92 -9.76
N GLU A 18 9.53 6.25 -9.81
CA GLU A 18 10.80 6.82 -10.29
C GLU A 18 11.98 6.41 -9.40
N ASP A 19 11.79 6.39 -8.08
CA ASP A 19 12.84 5.96 -7.16
C ASP A 19 13.09 4.45 -7.23
N LEU A 20 12.02 3.63 -7.37
CA LEU A 20 12.09 2.19 -7.56
C LEU A 20 12.83 1.81 -8.85
N ASN A 21 12.72 2.62 -9.91
CA ASN A 21 13.48 2.43 -11.15
C ASN A 21 14.99 2.52 -10.97
N ARG A 22 15.51 2.98 -9.83
CA ARG A 22 16.96 2.97 -9.54
C ARG A 22 17.46 1.64 -9.00
N TYR A 23 16.58 0.79 -8.47
CA TYR A 23 16.95 -0.42 -7.75
C TYR A 23 16.78 -1.70 -8.58
N ALA A 24 17.41 -2.79 -8.16
CA ALA A 24 17.22 -4.12 -8.77
C ALA A 24 15.83 -4.69 -8.42
N VAL A 25 15.30 -5.59 -9.26
CA VAL A 25 13.92 -6.13 -9.11
C VAL A 25 13.65 -6.72 -7.72
N GLY A 26 14.58 -7.50 -7.16
CA GLY A 26 14.43 -8.08 -5.82
C GLY A 26 14.40 -7.03 -4.70
N GLU A 27 15.13 -5.93 -4.88
CA GLU A 27 15.16 -4.82 -3.92
C GLU A 27 13.87 -3.99 -3.99
N ILE A 28 13.26 -3.86 -5.17
CA ILE A 28 11.97 -3.20 -5.35
C ILE A 28 10.88 -3.95 -4.60
N ALA A 29 10.80 -5.28 -4.75
CA ALA A 29 9.81 -6.10 -4.04
C ALA A 29 9.95 -5.94 -2.51
N TYR A 30 11.16 -6.04 -1.98
CA TYR A 30 11.44 -5.86 -0.56
C TYR A 30 11.03 -4.48 -0.04
N ARG A 31 11.33 -3.42 -0.80
CA ARG A 31 10.95 -2.04 -0.43
C ARG A 31 9.44 -1.84 -0.43
N LEU A 32 8.73 -2.40 -1.40
CA LEU A 32 7.28 -2.35 -1.46
C LEU A 32 6.63 -3.03 -0.24
N GLU A 33 7.15 -4.18 0.19
CA GLU A 33 6.69 -4.86 1.41
C GLU A 33 6.98 -4.03 2.67
N LYS A 34 8.16 -3.39 2.75
CA LYS A 34 8.49 -2.47 3.85
C LYS A 34 7.58 -1.24 3.91
N TYR A 35 7.17 -0.71 2.76
CA TYR A 35 6.21 0.40 2.74
C TYR A 35 4.83 -0.04 3.21
N ASP A 36 4.38 -1.25 2.85
CA ASP A 36 3.14 -1.82 3.39
C ASP A 36 3.20 -1.98 4.91
N ASP A 37 4.34 -2.41 5.45
CA ASP A 37 4.58 -2.47 6.91
C ASP A 37 4.56 -1.09 7.56
N LEU A 38 5.17 -0.08 6.95
CA LEU A 38 5.14 1.29 7.46
C LEU A 38 3.71 1.84 7.50
N ILE A 39 2.94 1.63 6.43
CA ILE A 39 1.51 1.97 6.39
C ILE A 39 0.78 1.23 7.51
N PHE A 40 1.01 -0.07 7.68
CA PHE A 40 0.37 -0.88 8.71
C PHE A 40 0.72 -0.44 10.15
N GLN A 41 1.94 0.03 10.40
CA GLN A 41 2.31 0.52 11.73
C GLN A 41 1.63 1.86 12.05
N ASN A 42 1.40 2.69 11.03
CA ASN A 42 0.94 4.07 11.24
C ASN A 42 -0.55 4.27 11.00
N TYR A 43 -1.24 3.42 10.21
CA TYR A 43 -2.66 3.61 9.87
C TYR A 43 -3.59 3.54 11.10
N LYS A 44 -3.17 2.87 12.18
CA LYS A 44 -3.95 2.83 13.44
C LYS A 44 -4.00 4.17 14.15
N ASN A 45 -3.01 5.03 13.93
CA ASN A 45 -2.89 6.34 14.55
C ASN A 45 -3.51 7.45 13.68
N ASP A 46 -3.95 7.11 12.46
CA ASP A 46 -4.57 8.06 11.54
C ASP A 46 -6.11 8.00 11.67
N ASP A 47 -6.73 9.14 11.97
CA ASP A 47 -8.18 9.24 12.15
C ASP A 47 -8.99 8.85 10.91
N ASN A 48 -8.42 9.00 9.71
CA ASN A 48 -9.04 8.56 8.47
C ASN A 48 -9.02 7.04 8.34
N PHE A 49 -8.02 6.36 8.94
CA PHE A 49 -7.79 4.92 8.77
C PHE A 49 -8.08 4.06 10.00
N LYS A 50 -8.40 4.65 11.16
CA LYS A 50 -8.71 3.91 12.41
C LYS A 50 -9.86 2.91 12.29
N HIS A 51 -10.76 3.10 11.32
CA HIS A 51 -11.90 2.22 11.07
C HIS A 51 -11.57 1.04 10.13
N TYR A 52 -10.39 1.04 9.52
CA TYR A 52 -9.97 -0.01 8.62
C TYR A 52 -9.39 -1.19 9.40
N ARG A 53 -9.56 -2.39 8.83
CA ARG A 53 -9.04 -3.64 9.36
C ARG A 53 -8.34 -4.40 8.24
N VAL A 54 -7.29 -5.15 8.59
CA VAL A 54 -6.63 -6.03 7.62
C VAL A 54 -7.51 -7.24 7.39
N LYS A 55 -7.88 -7.50 6.13
CA LYS A 55 -8.65 -8.69 5.75
C LYS A 55 -7.73 -9.87 5.45
N GLU A 56 -6.70 -9.62 4.65
CA GLU A 56 -5.84 -10.64 4.08
C GLU A 56 -4.51 -10.03 3.59
N ILE A 57 -3.50 -10.88 3.42
CA ILE A 57 -2.27 -10.54 2.70
C ILE A 57 -2.37 -11.18 1.32
N ARG A 58 -2.23 -10.38 0.26
CA ARG A 58 -2.25 -10.85 -1.12
C ARG A 58 -0.91 -10.63 -1.80
N ILE A 59 -0.59 -11.53 -2.73
CA ILE A 59 0.51 -11.31 -3.68
C ILE A 59 -0.02 -10.39 -4.78
N LYS A 60 0.74 -9.34 -5.07
CA LYS A 60 0.52 -8.40 -6.16
C LYS A 60 1.66 -8.46 -7.15
N THR A 61 1.33 -8.18 -8.40
CA THR A 61 2.31 -8.10 -9.49
C THR A 61 2.30 -6.69 -10.03
N LEU A 62 3.45 -6.03 -9.98
CA LEU A 62 3.71 -4.77 -10.67
C LEU A 62 4.46 -5.08 -11.96
N ILE A 63 3.93 -4.62 -13.09
CA ILE A 63 4.61 -4.73 -14.39
C ILE A 63 5.40 -3.44 -14.57
N THR A 64 6.72 -3.57 -14.70
CA THR A 64 7.64 -2.44 -14.88
C THR A 64 8.47 -2.61 -16.14
N LEU A 65 9.21 -1.55 -16.52
CA LEU A 65 10.21 -1.63 -17.59
C LEU A 65 11.33 -2.64 -17.27
N LYS A 66 11.59 -2.92 -15.98
CA LYS A 66 12.57 -3.91 -15.51
C LYS A 66 12.00 -5.33 -15.42
N GLY A 67 10.74 -5.52 -15.79
CA GLY A 67 10.05 -6.81 -15.74
C GLY A 67 8.94 -6.88 -14.70
N LYS A 68 8.51 -8.10 -14.41
CA LYS A 68 7.41 -8.40 -13.49
C LYS A 68 7.96 -8.51 -12.07
N ILE A 69 7.40 -7.73 -11.16
CA ILE A 69 7.79 -7.69 -9.75
C ILE A 69 6.62 -8.19 -8.92
N THR A 70 6.83 -9.25 -8.16
CA THR A 70 5.83 -9.80 -7.24
C THR A 70 6.17 -9.44 -5.80
N PHE A 71 5.17 -9.04 -5.02
CA PHE A 71 5.34 -8.64 -3.62
C PHE A 71 4.05 -8.87 -2.83
N ARG A 72 4.17 -9.03 -1.51
CA ARG A 72 3.04 -9.16 -0.60
C ARG A 72 2.51 -7.79 -0.19
N ARG A 73 1.20 -7.66 -0.06
CA ARG A 73 0.54 -6.44 0.43
C ARG A 73 -0.71 -6.77 1.22
N ARG A 74 -0.99 -6.00 2.26
CA ARG A 74 -2.24 -6.11 3.01
C ARG A 74 -3.40 -5.51 2.21
N ARG A 75 -4.54 -6.19 2.25
CA ARG A 75 -5.81 -5.64 1.79
C ARG A 75 -6.62 -5.20 2.99
N TYR A 76 -7.00 -3.94 2.99
CA TYR A 76 -7.78 -3.35 4.07
C TYR A 76 -9.26 -3.37 3.70
N TYR A 77 -10.10 -3.46 4.72
CA TYR A 77 -11.54 -3.27 4.58
C TYR A 77 -12.07 -2.38 5.69
N LYS A 78 -13.16 -1.68 5.41
CA LYS A 78 -14.01 -1.05 6.41
C LYS A 78 -15.45 -1.51 6.20
N ILE A 79 -16.26 -1.42 7.24
CA ILE A 79 -17.70 -1.55 7.09
C ILE A 79 -18.25 -0.17 6.74
N ASN A 80 -18.96 -0.07 5.62
CA ASN A 80 -19.66 1.16 5.29
C ASN A 80 -20.80 1.35 6.31
N PRO A 81 -20.83 2.49 7.04
CA PRO A 81 -21.82 2.70 8.09
C PRO A 81 -23.24 2.87 7.56
N ILE A 82 -23.41 3.26 6.29
CA ILE A 82 -24.70 3.47 5.64
C ILE A 82 -25.25 2.14 5.10
N THR A 83 -24.40 1.33 4.46
CA THR A 83 -24.85 0.12 3.74
C THR A 83 -24.61 -1.17 4.52
N GLY A 84 -23.80 -1.15 5.58
CA GLY A 84 -23.38 -2.32 6.35
C GLY A 84 -22.45 -3.26 5.58
N LYS A 85 -22.05 -2.92 4.35
CA LYS A 85 -21.24 -3.78 3.48
C LYS A 85 -19.75 -3.59 3.72
N GLU A 86 -18.97 -4.65 3.48
CA GLU A 86 -17.51 -4.56 3.43
C GLU A 86 -17.09 -3.78 2.19
N GLU A 87 -16.39 -2.66 2.41
CA GLU A 87 -15.71 -1.91 1.35
C GLU A 87 -14.21 -2.14 1.46
N TYR A 88 -13.60 -2.56 0.35
CA TYR A 88 -12.18 -2.87 0.29
C TYR A 88 -11.40 -1.68 -0.23
N ILE A 89 -10.28 -1.39 0.42
CA ILE A 89 -9.33 -0.36 -0.03
C ILE A 89 -7.93 -0.96 -0.13
N PHE A 90 -7.24 -0.51 -1.18
CA PHE A 90 -5.81 -0.69 -1.34
C PHE A 90 -5.15 0.63 -0.98
N ILE A 91 -4.56 0.70 0.21
CA ILE A 91 -3.69 1.79 0.67
C ILE A 91 -2.31 1.48 0.16
#